data_AF-L9Y3M5-F1
#
_entry.id   AF-L9Y3M5-F1
#
_cell.length_a   1.000
_cell.length_b   1.000
_cell.length_c   1.000
_cell.angle_alpha   90.00
_cell.angle_beta   90.00
_cell.angle_gamma   90.00
#
_symmetry.space_group_name_H-M   'P 1'
#
loop_
_entity.id
_entity.type
_entity.pdbx_description
1 polymer ?
#
loop_
_entity_poly.entity_id
_entity_poly.type
_entity_poly.pdbx_seq_one_letter_code
_entity_poly.pdbx_strand_id
1 'polypeptide(L)'
;METVGGGTITTLTTNGEHIVAGSETNHGPLTLGTSVNAILPDTPVDRMIGTYSVGSQIQPTIPLHLNGLTGGTHPPQDVQGAHSRTYTQTVGNQTTRLSLTVPKALYQYYQRRMRVGDYGAYVSDTNDDEYITRLAEQFKTFRDRNNLSDREMIDHVTGFVQQLQYTRDEPATGYNEYPKFPTETLVDQGGDCEDTCILLSSILERTASGPTGV
;
A
#
# COMPACT_ATOMS: atom_id res chain seq x y z
N MET A 1 7.17 1.98 -18.93
CA MET A 1 8.09 0.87 -18.59
C MET A 1 9.37 1.09 -19.34
N GLU A 2 10.38 1.62 -18.66
CA GLU A 2 11.76 1.56 -19.11
C GLU A 2 12.41 0.52 -18.18
N THR A 3 12.49 -0.72 -18.65
CA THR A 3 13.28 -1.75 -17.96
C THR A 3 14.74 -1.38 -18.19
N VAL A 4 15.30 -0.53 -17.32
CA VAL A 4 16.73 -0.25 -17.35
C VAL A 4 17.44 -1.56 -17.05
N GLY A 5 18.15 -2.07 -18.06
CA GLY A 5 18.85 -3.34 -18.01
C GLY A 5 19.89 -3.36 -16.89
N GLY A 6 19.74 -4.30 -15.97
CA GLY A 6 20.83 -4.87 -15.22
C GLY A 6 20.87 -6.35 -15.58
N GLY A 7 21.99 -6.85 -16.09
CA GLY A 7 22.16 -8.27 -16.34
C GLY A 7 22.06 -9.09 -15.05
N THR A 8 22.16 -10.41 -15.16
CA THR A 8 22.20 -11.30 -13.99
C THR A 8 23.32 -10.90 -13.03
N ILE A 9 22.96 -10.53 -11.79
CA ILE A 9 23.91 -10.19 -10.72
C ILE A 9 24.72 -11.44 -10.31
N THR A 10 24.03 -12.55 -10.07
CA THR A 10 24.64 -13.84 -9.73
C THR A 10 23.65 -14.98 -9.98
N THR A 11 24.15 -16.21 -10.10
CA THR A 11 23.36 -17.44 -10.17
C THR A 11 23.70 -18.31 -8.97
N LEU A 12 22.70 -18.61 -8.14
CA LEU A 12 22.87 -19.46 -6.96
C LEU A 12 22.52 -20.90 -7.31
N THR A 13 23.44 -21.83 -7.06
CA THR A 13 23.28 -23.26 -7.35
C THR A 13 23.21 -24.13 -6.09
N THR A 14 23.31 -23.51 -4.91
CA THR A 14 23.30 -24.17 -3.61
C THR A 14 22.27 -23.54 -2.69
N ASN A 15 21.68 -24.34 -1.81
CA ASN A 15 20.75 -23.86 -0.79
C ASN A 15 21.49 -23.16 0.35
N GLY A 16 20.88 -22.13 0.93
CA GLY A 16 21.44 -21.40 2.07
C GLY A 16 21.24 -19.89 1.96
N GLU A 17 21.82 -19.15 2.90
CA GLU A 17 21.90 -17.70 2.86
C GLU A 17 23.12 -17.28 2.01
N HIS A 18 22.91 -16.32 1.10
CA HIS A 18 23.92 -15.88 0.15
C HIS A 18 24.01 -14.35 0.13
N ILE A 19 25.23 -13.83 0.15
CA ILE A 19 25.50 -12.40 -0.07
C ILE A 19 25.66 -12.17 -1.57
N VAL A 20 24.63 -11.60 -2.20
CA VAL A 20 24.57 -11.44 -3.66
C VAL A 20 25.12 -10.10 -4.16
N ALA A 21 25.15 -9.09 -3.28
CA ALA A 21 25.75 -7.79 -3.56
C ALA A 21 26.25 -7.13 -2.26
N GLY A 22 27.29 -6.30 -2.35
CA GLY A 22 28.00 -5.72 -1.20
C GLY A 22 29.50 -5.52 -1.47
N SER A 23 30.21 -4.85 -0.57
CA SER A 23 31.67 -4.60 -0.69
C SER A 23 32.51 -5.87 -0.89
N GLU A 24 32.02 -6.98 -0.35
CA GLU A 24 32.66 -8.29 -0.39
C GLU A 24 32.28 -9.13 -1.63
N THR A 25 31.54 -8.55 -2.59
CA THR A 25 31.01 -9.29 -3.76
C THR A 25 31.58 -8.75 -5.07
N ASN A 26 31.61 -9.59 -6.11
CA ASN A 26 32.07 -9.19 -7.44
C ASN A 26 31.20 -8.11 -8.11
N HIS A 27 29.92 -8.03 -7.72
CA HIS A 27 29.01 -7.01 -8.23
C HIS A 27 29.21 -5.65 -7.52
N GLY A 28 29.78 -5.65 -6.31
CA GLY A 28 29.87 -4.46 -5.47
C GLY A 28 28.54 -4.10 -4.80
N PRO A 29 28.50 -2.98 -4.06
CA PRO A 29 27.29 -2.52 -3.39
C PRO A 29 26.24 -2.08 -4.42
N LEU A 30 24.97 -2.36 -4.13
CA LEU A 30 23.86 -1.82 -4.90
C LEU A 30 23.50 -0.43 -4.41
N THR A 31 23.04 0.41 -5.32
CA THR A 31 22.54 1.74 -4.97
C THR A 31 21.25 1.64 -4.18
N LEU A 32 21.03 2.57 -3.26
CA LEU A 32 19.77 2.69 -2.53
C LEU A 32 18.59 2.77 -3.51
N GLY A 33 17.49 2.10 -3.20
CA GLY A 33 16.28 2.06 -4.03
C GLY A 33 16.36 1.08 -5.22
N THR A 34 17.47 0.36 -5.38
CA THR A 34 17.59 -0.71 -6.39
C THR A 34 16.68 -1.87 -6.00
N SER A 35 15.86 -2.36 -6.94
CA SER A 35 15.10 -3.60 -6.80
C SER A 35 15.81 -4.75 -7.53
N VAL A 36 15.95 -5.90 -6.89
CA VAL A 36 16.52 -7.13 -7.44
C VAL A 36 15.47 -8.23 -7.40
N ASN A 37 15.29 -8.92 -8.52
CA ASN A 37 14.37 -10.05 -8.62
C ASN A 37 15.14 -11.38 -8.53
N ALA A 38 14.69 -12.27 -7.66
CA ALA A 38 15.10 -13.66 -7.67
C ALA A 38 14.21 -14.43 -8.66
N ILE A 39 14.84 -15.06 -9.65
CA ILE A 39 14.16 -15.79 -10.72
C ILE A 39 14.64 -17.23 -10.70
N LEU A 40 13.70 -18.16 -10.67
CA LEU A 40 13.95 -19.57 -10.89
C LEU A 40 13.76 -19.85 -12.38
N PRO A 41 14.82 -20.28 -13.11
CA PRO A 41 14.68 -20.68 -14.49
C PRO A 41 13.77 -21.91 -14.56
N ASP A 42 12.65 -21.81 -15.27
CA ASP A 42 11.71 -22.91 -15.45
C ASP A 42 11.23 -22.94 -16.89
N THR A 43 10.99 -24.13 -17.42
CA THR A 43 10.53 -24.30 -18.81
C THR A 43 9.03 -24.57 -18.78
N PRO A 44 8.18 -23.72 -19.39
CA PRO A 44 8.51 -22.82 -20.50
C PRO A 44 8.65 -21.33 -20.11
N VAL A 45 8.45 -20.96 -18.85
CA VAL A 45 8.52 -19.57 -18.38
C VAL A 45 9.22 -19.50 -17.04
N ASP A 46 10.26 -18.67 -16.99
CA ASP A 46 10.97 -18.33 -15.78
C ASP A 46 10.01 -17.80 -14.71
N ARG A 47 10.16 -18.29 -13.49
CA ARG A 47 9.30 -17.94 -12.37
C ARG A 47 10.02 -16.98 -11.44
N MET A 48 9.48 -15.77 -11.26
CA MET A 48 9.93 -14.88 -10.19
C MET A 48 9.52 -15.47 -8.83
N ILE A 49 10.50 -15.65 -7.96
CA ILE A 49 10.33 -16.24 -6.62
C ILE A 49 10.47 -15.21 -5.50
N GLY A 50 10.95 -14.01 -5.79
CA GLY A 50 10.98 -12.90 -4.84
C GLY A 50 11.52 -11.61 -5.45
N THR A 51 11.21 -10.48 -4.81
CA THR A 51 11.75 -9.16 -5.12
C THR A 51 12.32 -8.57 -3.84
N TYR A 52 13.52 -8.01 -3.93
CA TYR A 52 14.26 -7.43 -2.81
C TYR A 52 14.67 -6.01 -3.17
N SER A 53 14.39 -5.04 -2.30
CA SER A 53 14.79 -3.64 -2.50
C SER A 53 15.90 -3.26 -1.55
N VAL A 54 16.88 -2.51 -2.05
CA VAL A 54 18.01 -2.00 -1.25
C VAL A 54 17.53 -0.82 -0.44
N GLY A 55 17.20 -1.08 0.83
CA GLY A 55 16.93 -0.06 1.84
C GLY A 55 18.22 0.45 2.50
N SER A 56 18.10 1.45 3.35
CA SER A 56 19.21 1.88 4.21
C SER A 56 19.11 1.12 5.53
N GLN A 57 20.23 0.92 6.24
CA GLN A 57 20.25 0.49 7.66
C GLN A 57 20.68 1.60 8.65
N ILE A 58 20.91 2.82 8.15
CA ILE A 58 21.13 4.02 8.96
C ILE A 58 19.81 4.68 9.39
N GLN A 59 19.33 4.33 10.57
CA GLN A 59 18.20 5.03 11.18
C GLN A 59 18.56 6.52 11.33
N PRO A 60 17.79 7.46 10.75
CA PRO A 60 18.16 8.86 10.78
C PRO A 60 18.24 9.33 12.23
N THR A 61 19.42 9.80 12.65
CA THR A 61 19.62 10.40 13.97
C THR A 61 19.10 11.84 13.92
N ILE A 62 17.78 11.98 14.04
CA ILE A 62 17.12 13.27 14.25
C ILE A 62 16.64 13.28 15.70
N PRO A 63 16.81 14.36 16.48
CA PRO A 63 16.13 14.47 17.76
C PRO A 63 14.61 14.46 17.53
N LEU A 64 14.00 13.28 17.73
CA LEU A 64 12.57 12.98 17.53
C LEU A 64 11.62 13.84 18.41
N HIS A 65 12.15 14.60 19.37
CA HIS A 65 11.35 15.19 20.44
C HIS A 65 10.67 16.52 20.10
N LEU A 66 10.95 17.17 18.96
CA LEU A 66 10.38 18.51 18.69
C LEU A 66 9.86 18.78 17.27
N ASN A 67 9.98 17.87 16.30
CA ASN A 67 9.36 18.05 14.97
C ASN A 67 8.08 17.21 14.87
N GLY A 68 6.94 17.84 14.58
CA GLY A 68 5.66 17.15 14.37
C GLY A 68 4.84 16.87 15.64
N LEU A 69 5.19 17.46 16.80
CA LEU A 69 4.29 17.50 17.95
C LEU A 69 3.08 18.38 17.64
N THR A 70 2.08 17.81 16.98
CA THR A 70 0.74 18.36 16.95
C THR A 70 -0.06 17.63 18.02
N GLY A 71 -0.63 18.36 18.98
CA GLY A 71 -1.52 17.78 20.01
C GLY A 71 -2.90 17.42 19.48
N GLY A 72 -3.13 17.53 18.17
CA GLY A 72 -4.38 17.13 17.55
C GLY A 72 -4.46 15.62 17.50
N THR A 73 -5.42 15.05 18.22
CA THR A 73 -5.79 13.62 18.12
C THR A 73 -6.90 13.38 17.10
N HIS A 74 -7.38 14.45 16.45
CA HIS A 74 -8.52 14.45 15.55
C HIS A 74 -8.32 15.46 14.41
N PRO A 75 -9.00 15.26 13.26
CA PRO A 75 -8.98 16.21 12.16
C PRO A 75 -9.42 17.64 12.56
N PRO A 76 -8.78 18.68 12.00
CA PRO A 76 -9.12 20.07 12.27
C PRO A 76 -10.53 20.41 11.77
N GLN A 77 -11.32 21.11 12.58
CA GLN A 77 -12.73 21.44 12.25
C GLN A 77 -12.89 22.68 11.35
N ASP A 78 -11.85 23.50 11.22
CA ASP A 78 -11.84 24.74 10.44
C ASP A 78 -11.51 24.52 8.95
N VAL A 79 -11.01 23.33 8.59
CA VAL A 79 -10.69 22.98 7.21
C VAL A 79 -11.95 22.54 6.47
N GLN A 80 -12.35 23.34 5.48
CA GLN A 80 -13.56 23.11 4.68
C GLN A 80 -13.29 22.32 3.39
N GLY A 81 -14.33 21.63 2.90
CA GLY A 81 -14.34 20.92 1.62
C GLY A 81 -13.87 19.47 1.69
N ALA A 82 -13.93 18.78 0.54
CA ALA A 82 -13.63 17.36 0.44
C ALA A 82 -12.97 16.97 -0.89
N HIS A 83 -12.30 15.83 -0.89
CA HIS A 83 -11.84 15.11 -2.08
C HIS A 83 -12.88 14.04 -2.43
N SER A 84 -13.50 14.17 -3.60
CA SER A 84 -14.37 13.12 -4.14
C SER A 84 -13.60 12.27 -5.14
N ARG A 85 -13.77 10.96 -5.04
CA ARG A 85 -13.20 9.96 -5.94
C ARG A 85 -14.26 9.01 -6.42
N THR A 86 -14.11 8.58 -7.67
CA THR A 86 -14.90 7.53 -8.26
C THR A 86 -13.97 6.57 -8.98
N TYR A 87 -14.12 5.28 -8.69
CA TYR A 87 -13.41 4.20 -9.35
C TYR A 87 -14.40 3.36 -10.12
N THR A 88 -14.00 2.93 -11.31
CA THR A 88 -14.80 2.02 -12.14
C THR A 88 -13.97 0.79 -12.39
N GLN A 89 -14.56 -0.37 -12.15
CA GLN A 89 -13.89 -1.65 -12.33
C GLN A 89 -14.85 -2.65 -12.97
N THR A 90 -14.31 -3.53 -13.81
CA THR A 90 -15.04 -4.64 -14.41
C THR A 90 -14.73 -5.92 -13.64
N VAL A 91 -15.78 -6.62 -13.21
CA VAL A 91 -15.71 -7.90 -12.50
C VAL A 91 -16.55 -8.91 -13.29
N GLY A 92 -15.88 -9.83 -13.98
CA GLY A 92 -16.54 -10.68 -14.98
C GLY A 92 -17.21 -9.84 -16.06
N ASN A 93 -18.53 -9.96 -16.20
CA ASN A 93 -19.34 -9.17 -17.16
C ASN A 93 -20.06 -7.97 -16.53
N GLN A 94 -19.81 -7.69 -15.25
CA GLN A 94 -20.45 -6.61 -14.51
C GLN A 94 -19.49 -5.44 -14.33
N THR A 95 -20.00 -4.22 -14.33
CA THR A 95 -19.23 -3.01 -14.03
C THR A 95 -19.67 -2.48 -12.67
N THR A 96 -18.72 -2.31 -11.76
CA THR A 96 -18.94 -1.62 -10.50
C THR A 96 -18.50 -0.16 -10.59
N ARG A 97 -19.15 0.71 -9.81
CA ARG A 97 -18.75 2.10 -9.62
C ARG A 97 -18.68 2.37 -8.12
N LEU A 98 -17.47 2.54 -7.61
CA LEU A 98 -17.21 2.82 -6.21
C LEU A 98 -16.97 4.32 -6.05
N SER A 99 -17.61 4.94 -5.07
CA SER A 99 -17.46 6.37 -4.81
C SER A 99 -17.12 6.64 -3.36
N LEU A 100 -16.27 7.64 -3.16
CA LEU A 100 -15.78 8.05 -1.85
C LEU A 100 -15.72 9.58 -1.81
N THR A 101 -16.01 10.15 -0.64
CA THR A 101 -15.78 11.57 -0.36
C THR A 101 -15.07 11.70 0.98
N VAL A 102 -13.83 12.16 0.97
CA VAL A 102 -12.98 12.32 2.16
C VAL A 102 -12.82 13.81 2.47
N PRO A 103 -13.11 14.29 3.69
CA PRO A 103 -12.88 15.67 4.07
C PRO A 103 -11.41 16.08 3.88
N LYS A 104 -11.17 17.29 3.39
CA LYS A 104 -9.81 17.85 3.31
C LYS A 104 -9.14 17.90 4.68
N ALA A 105 -9.93 18.12 5.74
CA ALA A 105 -9.48 18.06 7.13
C ALA A 105 -8.81 16.73 7.47
N LEU A 106 -9.45 15.61 7.15
CA LEU A 106 -8.94 14.26 7.46
C LEU A 106 -7.66 13.97 6.66
N TYR A 107 -7.67 14.28 5.36
CA TYR A 107 -6.51 14.10 4.51
C TYR A 107 -5.30 14.92 5.02
N GLN A 108 -5.49 16.20 5.33
CA GLN A 108 -4.42 17.06 5.87
C GLN A 108 -3.98 16.65 7.27
N TYR A 109 -4.89 16.12 8.09
CA TYR A 109 -4.56 15.57 9.40
C TYR A 109 -3.60 14.39 9.26
N TYR A 110 -3.92 13.43 8.39
CA TYR A 110 -3.04 12.28 8.14
C TYR A 110 -1.68 12.68 7.57
N GLN A 111 -1.64 13.64 6.63
CA GLN A 111 -0.37 14.17 6.10
C GLN A 111 0.57 14.73 7.18
N ARG A 112 0.04 15.14 8.34
CA ARG A 112 0.81 15.69 9.47
C ARG A 112 1.11 14.67 10.55
N ARG A 113 0.55 13.45 10.48
CA ARG A 113 0.85 12.40 11.45
C ARG A 113 2.23 11.83 11.23
N MET A 114 2.84 11.42 12.33
CA MET A 114 4.12 10.73 12.31
C MET A 114 3.99 9.41 11.55
N ARG A 115 4.95 9.14 10.66
CA ARG A 115 5.06 7.86 9.97
C ARG A 115 5.87 6.88 10.83
N VAL A 116 5.28 5.72 11.06
CA VAL A 116 5.86 4.60 11.79
C VAL A 116 5.84 3.35 10.92
N GLY A 117 6.82 2.46 11.08
CA GLY A 117 6.86 1.16 10.38
C GLY A 117 5.92 0.10 10.96
N ASP A 118 5.13 0.44 11.98
CA ASP A 118 4.06 -0.42 12.50
C ASP A 118 2.81 -0.24 11.63
N TYR A 119 2.72 -1.00 10.55
CA TYR A 119 1.62 -0.87 9.57
C TYR A 119 0.25 -1.20 10.17
N GLY A 120 0.20 -1.97 11.26
CA GLY A 120 -1.04 -2.22 12.00
C GLY A 120 -1.67 -0.96 12.58
N ALA A 121 -0.86 0.07 12.87
CA ALA A 121 -1.33 1.36 13.38
C ALA A 121 -2.17 2.14 12.37
N TYR A 122 -1.97 1.92 11.06
CA TYR A 122 -2.74 2.58 10.00
C TYR A 122 -4.07 1.90 9.77
N VAL A 123 -4.10 0.56 9.86
CA VAL A 123 -5.34 -0.24 9.75
C VAL A 123 -6.27 0.01 10.95
N SER A 124 -5.67 0.16 12.14
CA SER A 124 -6.40 0.32 13.41
C SER A 124 -6.79 1.77 13.75
N ASP A 125 -6.43 2.74 12.91
CA ASP A 125 -6.80 4.13 13.17
C ASP A 125 -8.29 4.36 12.92
N THR A 126 -8.97 4.99 13.87
CA THR A 126 -10.43 5.11 13.83
C THR A 126 -10.93 6.34 13.07
N ASN A 127 -10.06 7.30 12.72
CA ASN A 127 -10.51 8.53 12.07
C ASN A 127 -10.98 8.30 10.62
N ASP A 128 -10.59 7.18 9.99
CA ASP A 128 -11.03 6.83 8.65
C ASP A 128 -12.06 5.70 8.57
N ASP A 129 -12.46 5.13 9.71
CA ASP A 129 -13.39 4.00 9.82
C ASP A 129 -14.65 4.19 9.00
N GLU A 130 -15.27 5.37 9.11
CA GLU A 130 -16.51 5.70 8.40
C GLU A 130 -16.34 5.59 6.88
N TYR A 131 -15.20 6.03 6.35
CA TYR A 131 -14.93 6.08 4.91
C TYR A 131 -14.62 4.69 4.36
N ILE A 132 -13.80 3.93 5.07
CA ILE A 132 -13.46 2.56 4.67
C ILE A 132 -14.68 1.65 4.84
N THR A 133 -15.52 1.87 5.86
CA THR A 133 -16.77 1.11 6.06
C THR A 133 -17.74 1.36 4.91
N ARG A 134 -17.97 2.63 4.53
CA ARG A 134 -18.83 2.97 3.39
C ARG A 134 -18.32 2.40 2.07
N LEU A 135 -16.99 2.29 1.91
CA LEU A 135 -16.41 1.64 0.73
C LEU A 135 -16.62 0.12 0.78
N ALA A 136 -16.39 -0.52 1.92
CA ALA A 136 -16.66 -1.95 2.14
C ALA A 136 -18.14 -2.31 1.91
N GLU A 137 -19.07 -1.45 2.35
CA GLU A 137 -20.50 -1.61 2.12
C GLU A 137 -20.87 -1.56 0.63
N GLN A 138 -20.18 -0.77 -0.18
CA GLN A 138 -20.39 -0.76 -1.63
C GLN A 138 -19.96 -2.10 -2.27
N PHE A 139 -18.87 -2.72 -1.80
CA PHE A 139 -18.49 -4.06 -2.23
C PHE A 139 -19.52 -5.12 -1.82
N LYS A 140 -19.99 -5.10 -0.56
CA LYS A 140 -21.06 -6.00 -0.08
C LYS A 140 -22.34 -5.82 -0.90
N THR A 141 -22.74 -4.58 -1.14
CA THR A 141 -23.92 -4.26 -1.94
C THR A 141 -23.79 -4.78 -3.38
N PHE A 142 -22.60 -4.64 -3.99
CA PHE A 142 -22.35 -5.18 -5.32
C PHE A 142 -22.38 -6.71 -5.32
N ARG A 143 -21.78 -7.37 -4.31
CA ARG A 143 -21.84 -8.82 -4.10
C ARG A 143 -23.29 -9.30 -4.05
N ASP A 144 -24.09 -8.71 -3.18
CA ASP A 144 -25.48 -9.12 -2.93
C ASP A 144 -26.36 -8.92 -4.16
N ARG A 145 -26.20 -7.80 -4.88
CA ARG A 145 -26.97 -7.53 -6.11
C ARG A 145 -26.64 -8.49 -7.26
N ASN A 146 -25.43 -9.05 -7.27
CA ASN A 146 -24.96 -9.93 -8.34
C ASN A 146 -24.86 -11.40 -7.90
N ASN A 147 -25.35 -11.75 -6.70
CA ASN A 147 -25.25 -13.10 -6.11
C ASN A 147 -23.84 -13.68 -6.13
N LEU A 148 -22.84 -12.84 -5.83
CA LEU A 148 -21.44 -13.27 -5.76
C LEU A 148 -21.16 -13.98 -4.43
N SER A 149 -20.26 -14.95 -4.46
CA SER A 149 -19.71 -15.57 -3.26
C SER A 149 -18.78 -14.62 -2.50
N ASP A 150 -18.49 -14.94 -1.23
CA ASP A 150 -17.52 -14.17 -0.44
C ASP A 150 -16.12 -14.18 -1.07
N ARG A 151 -15.75 -15.29 -1.73
CA ARG A 151 -14.49 -15.38 -2.48
C ARG A 151 -14.47 -14.40 -3.64
N GLU A 152 -15.54 -14.32 -4.42
CA GLU A 152 -15.64 -13.37 -5.54
C GLU A 152 -15.67 -11.92 -5.06
N MET A 153 -16.22 -11.64 -3.88
CA MET A 153 -16.11 -10.32 -3.25
C MET A 153 -14.66 -10.01 -2.87
N ILE A 154 -13.93 -10.96 -2.27
CA ILE A 154 -12.51 -10.78 -1.93
C ILE A 154 -11.67 -10.55 -3.19
N ASP A 155 -11.91 -11.32 -4.26
CA ASP A 155 -11.23 -11.16 -5.55
C ASP A 155 -11.53 -9.79 -6.15
N HIS A 156 -12.77 -9.30 -6.02
CA HIS A 156 -13.18 -7.96 -6.44
C HIS A 156 -12.44 -6.85 -5.66
N VAL A 157 -12.42 -6.92 -4.32
CA VAL A 157 -11.68 -5.96 -3.48
C VAL A 157 -10.18 -5.99 -3.80
N THR A 158 -9.61 -7.18 -3.98
CA THR A 158 -8.19 -7.36 -4.33
C THR A 158 -7.88 -6.72 -5.68
N GLY A 159 -8.68 -7.00 -6.69
CA GLY A 159 -8.55 -6.39 -8.01
C GLY A 159 -8.73 -4.87 -7.96
N PHE A 160 -9.60 -4.37 -7.07
CA PHE A 160 -9.80 -2.93 -6.91
C PHE A 160 -8.53 -2.24 -6.45
N VAL A 161 -7.84 -2.79 -5.45
CA VAL A 161 -6.59 -2.21 -4.94
C VAL A 161 -5.49 -2.33 -5.98
N GLN A 162 -5.41 -3.47 -6.69
CA GLN A 162 -4.41 -3.70 -7.73
C GLN A 162 -4.55 -2.78 -8.95
N GLN A 163 -5.72 -2.19 -9.18
CA GLN A 163 -5.94 -1.25 -10.29
C GLN A 163 -5.43 0.17 -9.99
N LEU A 164 -5.15 0.49 -8.72
CA LEU A 164 -4.64 1.80 -8.34
C LEU A 164 -3.27 2.05 -8.95
N GLN A 165 -2.93 3.32 -9.15
CA GLN A 165 -1.63 3.67 -9.75
C GLN A 165 -0.51 3.27 -8.79
N TYR A 166 0.42 2.45 -9.26
CA TYR A 166 1.64 2.18 -8.51
C TYR A 166 2.54 3.41 -8.50
N THR A 167 2.74 4.01 -7.33
CA THR A 167 3.58 5.20 -7.14
C THR A 167 4.62 4.88 -6.08
N ARG A 168 5.91 4.91 -6.45
CA ARG A 168 6.99 4.79 -5.47
C ARG A 168 7.22 6.13 -4.81
N ASP A 169 7.48 6.11 -3.50
CA ASP A 169 8.10 7.25 -2.85
C ASP A 169 9.46 7.54 -3.49
N GLU A 170 9.82 8.81 -3.65
CA GLU A 170 11.19 9.13 -4.04
C GLU A 170 12.13 8.64 -2.92
N PRO A 171 13.09 7.76 -3.22
CA PRO A 171 13.94 7.17 -2.20
C PRO A 171 14.92 8.24 -1.68
N ALA A 172 14.48 9.05 -0.72
CA ALA A 172 15.35 10.08 -0.14
C ALA A 172 16.48 9.44 0.67
N THR A 173 16.19 8.36 1.36
CA THR A 173 17.09 7.46 2.10
C THR A 173 16.17 6.34 2.55
N GLY A 174 16.49 5.05 2.42
CA GLY A 174 15.57 3.91 2.74
C GLY A 174 15.21 3.75 4.22
N TYR A 175 14.74 4.84 4.83
CA TYR A 175 14.28 5.12 6.18
C TYR A 175 13.12 6.11 6.21
N ASN A 176 12.83 6.75 5.08
CA ASN A 176 11.75 7.71 4.93
C ASN A 176 10.73 7.14 3.95
N GLU A 177 10.30 5.89 4.19
CA GLU A 177 9.06 5.39 3.62
C GLU A 177 7.93 6.27 4.18
N TYR A 178 7.00 6.65 3.31
CA TYR A 178 5.81 7.40 3.67
C TYR A 178 4.59 6.47 3.60
N PRO A 179 4.39 5.58 4.60
CA PRO A 179 3.16 4.82 4.77
C PRO A 179 1.95 5.71 4.63
N LYS A 180 1.06 5.43 3.68
CA LYS A 180 -0.20 6.16 3.55
C LYS A 180 -1.27 5.51 4.42
N PHE A 181 -2.05 6.37 5.11
CA PHE A 181 -3.32 5.92 5.68
C PHE A 181 -4.26 5.48 4.54
N PRO A 182 -5.19 4.53 4.77
CA PRO A 182 -6.11 4.05 3.74
C PRO A 182 -6.80 5.15 2.93
N THR A 183 -7.25 6.22 3.58
CA THR A 183 -7.87 7.36 2.87
C THR A 183 -6.90 8.23 2.08
N GLU A 184 -5.61 8.31 2.46
CA GLU A 184 -4.58 8.96 1.63
C GLU A 184 -4.38 8.19 0.33
N THR A 185 -4.22 6.86 0.38
CA THR A 185 -4.08 5.99 -0.81
C THR A 185 -5.27 6.12 -1.75
N LEU A 186 -6.49 6.20 -1.20
CA LEU A 186 -7.71 6.43 -1.99
C LEU A 186 -7.71 7.83 -2.61
N VAL A 187 -7.50 8.89 -1.82
CA VAL A 187 -7.49 10.27 -2.33
C VAL A 187 -6.42 10.48 -3.41
N ASP A 188 -5.23 9.90 -3.22
CA ASP A 188 -4.13 9.99 -4.19
C ASP A 188 -4.33 9.07 -5.40
N GLN A 189 -5.23 8.09 -5.30
CA GLN A 189 -5.50 7.06 -6.30
C GLN A 189 -4.28 6.18 -6.62
N GLY A 190 -3.37 6.03 -5.64
CA GLY A 190 -2.12 5.33 -5.82
C GLY A 190 -1.25 5.28 -4.58
N GLY A 191 -0.37 4.29 -4.57
CA GLY A 191 0.57 3.99 -3.50
C GLY A 191 1.54 2.90 -3.93
N ASP A 192 2.49 2.56 -3.08
CA ASP A 192 3.40 1.45 -3.32
C ASP A 192 2.85 0.12 -2.76
N CYS A 193 3.72 -0.87 -2.57
CA CYS A 193 3.28 -2.17 -2.05
C CYS A 193 2.76 -2.10 -0.62
N GLU A 194 3.31 -1.20 0.20
CA GLU A 194 2.91 -1.06 1.60
C GLU A 194 1.52 -0.41 1.69
N ASP A 195 1.35 0.72 1.01
CA ASP A 195 0.10 1.49 0.97
C ASP A 195 -1.08 0.64 0.50
N THR A 196 -0.84 -0.16 -0.54
CA THR A 196 -1.86 -1.04 -1.12
C THR A 196 -2.18 -2.21 -0.18
N CYS A 197 -1.21 -2.76 0.55
CA CYS A 197 -1.46 -3.79 1.56
C CYS A 197 -2.23 -3.25 2.77
N ILE A 198 -1.91 -2.04 3.24
CA ILE A 198 -2.64 -1.35 4.32
C ILE A 198 -4.09 -1.12 3.92
N LEU A 199 -4.33 -0.59 2.71
CA LEU A 199 -5.67 -0.33 2.19
C LEU A 199 -6.48 -1.63 2.03
N LEU A 200 -5.88 -2.67 1.44
CA LEU A 200 -6.54 -3.96 1.23
C LEU A 200 -6.97 -4.56 2.57
N SER A 201 -6.07 -4.61 3.55
CA SER A 201 -6.35 -5.11 4.90
C SER A 201 -7.52 -4.37 5.54
N SER A 202 -7.50 -3.03 5.47
CA SER A 202 -8.52 -2.17 6.06
C SER A 202 -9.91 -2.41 5.46
N ILE A 203 -10.00 -2.58 4.14
CA ILE A 203 -11.29 -2.88 3.48
C ILE A 203 -11.75 -4.30 3.86
N LEU A 204 -10.86 -5.29 3.78
CA LEU A 204 -11.22 -6.69 4.02
C LEU A 204 -11.73 -6.92 5.44
N GLU A 205 -11.10 -6.31 6.45
CA GLU A 205 -11.54 -6.36 7.85
C GLU A 205 -13.01 -5.90 8.00
N ARG A 206 -13.37 -4.80 7.34
CA ARG A 206 -14.73 -4.23 7.36
C ARG A 206 -15.70 -5.03 6.47
N THR A 207 -15.21 -5.73 5.46
CA THR A 207 -16.05 -6.67 4.69
C THR A 207 -16.38 -7.95 5.47
N ALA A 208 -15.43 -8.46 6.26
CA ALA A 208 -15.61 -9.66 7.09
C ALA A 208 -16.46 -9.38 8.34
N SER A 209 -16.37 -8.18 8.88
CA SER A 209 -17.23 -7.74 9.98
C SER A 209 -18.68 -7.60 9.50
N GLY A 210 -19.63 -8.23 10.20
CA GLY A 210 -21.07 -8.01 9.98
C GLY A 210 -21.46 -6.54 10.20
N PRO A 211 -22.69 -6.11 9.84
CA PRO A 211 -23.12 -4.75 10.16
C PRO A 211 -22.92 -4.51 11.66
N THR A 212 -22.10 -3.53 12.01
CA THR A 212 -21.90 -3.09 13.38
C THR A 212 -23.20 -2.44 13.84
N GLY A 213 -24.08 -3.28 14.38
CA GLY A 213 -25.26 -2.82 15.09
C GLY A 213 -24.84 -2.09 16.36
N VAL A 214 -25.09 -0.80 16.40
CA VAL A 214 -25.40 -0.04 17.61
C VAL A 214 -26.69 0.72 17.36
#